data_AF-S7Q6K2-F1
#
_entry.id   AF-S7Q6K2-F1
#
_cell.length_a   1.000
_cell.length_b   1.000
_cell.length_c   1.000
_cell.angle_alpha   90.00
_cell.angle_beta   90.00
_cell.angle_gamma   90.00
#
_symmetry.space_group_name_H-M   'P 1'
#
loop_
_entity.id
_entity.type
_entity.pdbx_description
1 polymer ?
#
loop_
_entity_poly.entity_id
_entity_poly.type
_entity_poly.pdbx_seq_one_letter_code
_entity_poly.pdbx_strand_id
1 'polypeptide(L)'
;PNGYDRLDVYKQVKIALPQIPILEDKPRLERVRATPASPSHAGRDPGTDHFDTVLVRVEERNEYVSGTGLAGLRVAQVRVIFKLPQYLQSHPQQSRPLAYVEWFTPFRTQDQDLQLYSISRSMRNQRPNAQVIPLDNIFRGCHLIPKFGVSVNKEWSSSNVLEK
;
A
#
# COMPACT_ATOMS: atom_id res chain seq x y z
N PRO A 1 24.01 -1.74 13.69
CA PRO A 1 23.71 -2.25 12.33
C PRO A 1 25.01 -2.66 11.59
N ASN A 2 25.13 -3.93 11.23
CA ASN A 2 26.25 -4.42 10.41
C ASN A 2 25.95 -4.18 8.90
N GLY A 3 26.89 -4.51 8.01
CA GLY A 3 26.70 -4.34 6.56
C GLY A 3 25.63 -5.26 5.95
N TYR A 4 25.25 -6.33 6.64
CA TYR A 4 24.25 -7.31 6.23
C TYR A 4 22.81 -6.94 6.64
N ASP A 5 22.65 -5.94 7.53
CA ASP A 5 21.38 -5.45 8.04
C ASP A 5 20.93 -4.14 7.36
N ARG A 6 21.57 -3.74 6.27
CA ARG A 6 21.27 -2.50 5.53
C ARG A 6 20.59 -2.82 4.21
N LEU A 7 19.47 -2.15 3.96
CA LEU A 7 18.71 -2.22 2.72
C LEU A 7 18.63 -0.81 2.12
N ASP A 8 18.70 -0.70 0.80
CA ASP A 8 18.39 0.55 0.10
C ASP A 8 16.88 0.77 0.17
N VAL A 9 16.46 1.78 0.94
CA VAL A 9 15.04 2.12 1.15
C VAL A 9 14.68 3.42 0.43
N TYR A 10 13.51 3.45 -0.19
CA TYR A 10 12.99 4.56 -0.96
C TYR A 10 11.75 5.14 -0.29
N LYS A 11 11.67 6.48 -0.24
CA LYS A 11 10.52 7.19 0.36
C LYS A 11 9.24 7.11 -0.47
N GLN A 12 9.38 6.92 -1.78
CA GLN A 12 8.28 6.93 -2.73
C GLN A 12 8.66 6.28 -4.05
N VAL A 13 7.64 5.90 -4.82
CA VAL A 13 7.75 5.50 -6.22
C VAL A 13 6.67 6.19 -7.06
N LYS A 14 6.92 6.30 -8.37
CA LYS A 14 5.92 6.71 -9.36
C LYS A 14 5.54 5.49 -10.20
N ILE A 15 4.25 5.17 -10.25
CA ILE A 15 3.68 4.06 -10.99
C ILE A 15 2.96 4.64 -12.20
N ALA A 16 3.21 4.08 -13.39
CA ALA A 16 2.48 4.45 -14.59
C ALA A 16 1.11 3.75 -14.59
N LEU A 17 0.04 4.53 -14.72
CA LEU A 17 -1.30 4.00 -14.86
C LEU A 17 -1.56 3.53 -16.30
N PRO A 18 -2.45 2.54 -16.50
CA PRO A 18 -2.87 2.16 -17.84
C PRO A 18 -3.35 3.38 -18.61
N GLN A 19 -2.78 3.59 -19.80
CA GLN A 19 -3.19 4.68 -20.69
C GLN A 19 -4.58 4.41 -21.24
N ILE A 20 -5.35 5.49 -21.41
CA ILE A 20 -6.55 5.49 -22.23
C ILE A 20 -6.19 6.27 -23.50
N PRO A 21 -5.79 5.61 -24.61
CA PRO A 21 -5.15 6.27 -25.76
C PRO A 21 -6.00 7.34 -26.42
N ILE A 22 -7.32 7.26 -26.30
CA ILE A 22 -8.28 8.22 -26.87
C ILE A 22 -8.28 9.53 -26.08
N LEU A 23 -7.89 9.50 -24.81
CA LEU A 23 -7.96 10.64 -23.88
C LEU A 23 -6.59 11.21 -23.48
N GLU A 24 -5.50 10.45 -23.65
CA GLU A 24 -4.19 10.82 -23.11
C GLU A 24 -3.03 10.54 -24.08
N ASP A 25 -2.19 11.55 -24.33
CA ASP A 25 -0.96 11.43 -25.13
C ASP A 25 0.22 10.80 -24.34
N LYS A 26 0.14 10.76 -23.00
CA LYS A 26 1.22 10.31 -22.11
C LYS A 26 0.65 9.53 -20.93
N PRO A 27 1.37 8.52 -20.39
CA PRO A 27 0.87 7.74 -19.28
C PRO A 27 0.82 8.61 -18.02
N ARG A 28 -0.33 8.68 -17.39
CA ARG A 28 -0.46 9.33 -16.09
C ARG A 28 0.39 8.59 -15.06
N LEU A 29 1.19 9.35 -14.31
CA LEU A 29 1.98 8.82 -13.20
C LEU A 29 1.25 9.06 -11.88
N GLU A 30 1.13 8.01 -11.08
CA GLU A 30 0.64 8.08 -9.71
C GLU A 30 1.79 7.88 -8.73
N ARG A 31 1.80 8.65 -7.64
CA ARG A 31 2.86 8.61 -6.64
C ARG A 31 2.38 7.81 -5.44
N VAL A 32 3.20 6.83 -5.01
CA VAL A 32 2.97 6.02 -3.81
C VAL A 32 4.12 6.26 -2.84
N ARG A 33 3.82 6.60 -1.59
CA ARG A 33 4.76 6.93 -0.52
C ARG A 33 4.80 5.84 0.55
N ALA A 34 6.01 5.64 1.06
CA ALA A 34 6.31 4.81 2.23
C ALA A 34 7.39 5.52 3.05
N THR A 35 7.01 6.64 3.67
CA THR A 35 7.93 7.49 4.44
C THR A 35 7.67 7.30 5.93
N PRO A 36 8.62 6.75 6.71
CA PRO A 36 8.47 6.69 8.15
C PRO A 36 8.58 8.09 8.76
N ALA A 37 8.03 8.26 9.96
CA ALA A 37 8.21 9.47 10.73
C ALA A 37 9.71 9.67 11.01
N SER A 38 10.17 10.92 10.90
CA SER A 38 11.57 11.26 11.19
C SER A 38 11.64 12.15 12.42
N PRO A 39 12.62 11.91 13.32
CA PRO A 39 12.83 12.78 14.47
C PRO A 39 13.12 14.22 14.02
N SER A 40 12.81 15.18 14.89
CA SER A 40 13.23 16.56 14.67
C SER A 40 14.74 16.65 14.64
N HIS A 41 15.26 17.45 13.71
CA HIS A 41 16.67 17.85 13.68
C HIS A 41 16.73 19.36 13.70
N ALA A 42 17.80 19.92 14.30
CA ALA A 42 17.94 21.34 14.60
C ALA A 42 17.39 22.26 13.49
N GLY A 43 16.27 22.93 13.79
CA GLY A 43 15.59 23.88 12.89
C GLY A 43 14.50 23.29 11.99
N ARG A 44 14.14 22.00 12.13
CA ARG A 44 13.09 21.37 11.33
C ARG A 44 12.13 20.57 12.21
N ASP A 45 10.84 20.81 12.02
CA ASP A 45 9.77 20.05 12.67
C ASP A 45 9.86 18.55 12.33
N PRO A 46 9.39 17.67 13.24
CA PRO A 46 9.32 16.24 12.97
C PRO A 46 8.58 15.95 11.67
N GLY A 47 9.14 15.08 10.84
CA GLY A 47 8.46 14.61 9.65
C GLY A 47 7.35 13.65 10.04
N THR A 48 6.11 13.91 9.60
CA THR A 48 5.00 12.97 9.75
C THR A 48 5.23 11.75 8.86
N ASP A 49 4.86 10.57 9.35
CA ASP A 49 4.83 9.38 8.53
C ASP A 49 3.77 9.48 7.42
N HIS A 50 4.01 8.79 6.32
CA HIS A 50 3.09 8.70 5.21
C HIS A 50 3.21 7.36 4.51
N PHE A 51 2.16 6.56 4.62
CA PHE A 51 2.06 5.23 4.03
C PHE A 51 0.79 5.17 3.17
N ASP A 52 0.96 5.29 1.86
CA ASP A 52 -0.15 5.28 0.91
C ASP A 52 -0.78 3.88 0.83
N THR A 53 -2.09 3.83 0.59
CA THR A 53 -2.79 2.57 0.29
C THR A 53 -2.86 2.33 -1.21
N VAL A 54 -2.79 1.06 -1.59
CA VAL A 54 -2.69 0.64 -2.98
C VAL A 54 -3.55 -0.59 -3.24
N LEU A 55 -3.99 -0.73 -4.50
CA LEU A 55 -4.51 -1.99 -5.03
C LEU A 55 -3.34 -2.84 -5.53
N VAL A 56 -3.27 -4.07 -5.07
CA VAL A 56 -2.22 -5.04 -5.43
C VAL A 56 -2.84 -6.22 -6.16
N ARG A 57 -2.20 -6.66 -7.24
CA ARG A 57 -2.53 -7.91 -7.93
C ARG A 57 -2.21 -9.11 -7.04
N VAL A 58 -3.20 -9.97 -6.83
CA VAL A 58 -3.10 -11.19 -6.03
C VAL A 58 -3.63 -12.38 -6.84
N GLU A 59 -3.09 -13.57 -6.56
CA GLU A 59 -3.56 -14.83 -7.17
C GLU A 59 -4.82 -15.38 -6.47
N GLU A 60 -5.13 -14.88 -5.28
CA GLU A 60 -6.32 -15.26 -4.51
C GLU A 60 -7.59 -14.94 -5.30
N ARG A 61 -8.38 -15.97 -5.60
CA ARG A 61 -9.70 -15.81 -6.20
C ARG A 61 -10.67 -15.25 -5.16
N ASN A 62 -11.38 -14.19 -5.52
CA ASN A 62 -12.42 -13.60 -4.69
C ASN A 62 -13.73 -13.55 -5.46
N GLU A 63 -14.65 -14.46 -5.11
CA GLU A 63 -15.95 -14.61 -5.78
C GLU A 63 -16.85 -13.37 -5.61
N TYR A 64 -16.73 -12.65 -4.49
CA TYR A 64 -17.54 -11.45 -4.19
C TYR A 64 -17.29 -10.27 -5.14
N VAL A 65 -16.15 -10.29 -5.84
CA VAL A 65 -15.77 -9.26 -6.82
C VAL A 65 -15.52 -9.85 -8.20
N SER A 66 -15.92 -11.11 -8.42
CA SER A 66 -15.81 -11.76 -9.72
C SER A 66 -16.58 -10.99 -10.78
N GLY A 67 -15.97 -10.79 -11.95
CA GLY A 67 -16.55 -9.99 -13.04
C GLY A 67 -16.49 -8.48 -12.84
N THR A 68 -15.99 -7.97 -11.71
CA THR A 68 -15.77 -6.54 -11.48
C THR A 68 -14.32 -6.14 -11.81
N GLY A 69 -14.05 -4.85 -11.91
CA GLY A 69 -12.68 -4.32 -12.03
C GLY A 69 -11.78 -4.55 -10.80
N LEU A 70 -12.32 -5.10 -9.70
CA LEU A 70 -11.58 -5.47 -8.49
C LEU A 70 -11.21 -6.96 -8.44
N ALA A 71 -11.60 -7.76 -9.45
CA ALA A 71 -11.20 -9.16 -9.53
C ALA A 71 -9.67 -9.30 -9.58
N GLY A 72 -9.12 -10.18 -8.75
CA GLY A 72 -7.67 -10.38 -8.63
C GLY A 72 -6.93 -9.22 -7.95
N LEU A 73 -7.64 -8.30 -7.28
CA LEU A 73 -7.04 -7.20 -6.54
C LEU A 73 -7.35 -7.28 -5.04
N ARG A 74 -6.40 -6.80 -4.24
CA ARG A 74 -6.55 -6.63 -2.80
C ARG A 74 -5.90 -5.32 -2.34
N VAL A 75 -6.50 -4.68 -1.34
CA VAL A 75 -5.96 -3.45 -0.76
C VAL A 75 -4.83 -3.76 0.22
N ALA A 76 -3.75 -2.99 0.13
CA ALA A 76 -2.66 -3.00 1.10
C ALA A 76 -2.20 -1.57 1.42
N GLN A 77 -1.57 -1.40 2.58
CA GLN A 77 -0.81 -0.20 2.91
C GLN A 77 0.67 -0.46 2.64
N VAL A 78 1.34 0.41 1.90
CA VAL A 78 2.78 0.27 1.62
C VAL A 78 3.58 0.84 2.78
N ARG A 79 4.35 0.00 3.47
CA ARG A 79 5.12 0.38 4.66
C ARG A 79 6.59 0.65 4.35
N VAL A 80 7.18 -0.10 3.41
CA VAL A 80 8.58 0.09 2.99
C VAL A 80 8.71 -0.22 1.50
N ILE A 81 9.46 0.60 0.78
CA ILE A 81 9.90 0.33 -0.60
C ILE A 81 11.41 0.15 -0.57
N PHE A 82 11.94 -0.95 -1.11
CA PHE A 82 13.36 -1.25 -1.00
C PHE A 82 13.90 -2.09 -2.15
N LYS A 83 15.22 -2.19 -2.27
CA LYS A 83 15.88 -3.20 -3.11
C LYS A 83 16.68 -4.15 -2.22
N LEU A 84 16.72 -5.42 -2.62
CA LEU A 84 17.60 -6.38 -1.96
C LEU A 84 19.06 -6.04 -2.31
N PRO A 85 19.98 -6.06 -1.34
CA PRO A 85 21.41 -5.98 -1.58
C PRO A 85 21.87 -7.09 -2.52
N GLN A 86 22.91 -6.81 -3.31
CA GLN A 86 23.40 -7.73 -4.35
C GLN A 86 23.76 -9.12 -3.78
N TYR A 87 24.29 -9.20 -2.56
CA TYR A 87 24.66 -10.47 -1.93
C TYR A 87 23.44 -11.35 -1.54
N LEU A 88 22.23 -10.79 -1.48
CA LEU A 88 20.98 -11.54 -1.24
C LEU A 88 20.26 -11.90 -2.55
N GLN A 89 20.74 -11.44 -3.69
CA GLN A 89 20.14 -11.72 -5.00
C GLN A 89 20.73 -13.03 -5.54
N SER A 90 20.02 -14.14 -5.34
CA SER A 90 20.33 -15.43 -5.96
C SER A 90 19.73 -15.58 -7.35
N HIS A 91 18.71 -14.78 -7.69
CA HIS A 91 18.01 -14.81 -8.97
C HIS A 91 17.84 -13.41 -9.58
N PRO A 92 17.91 -13.24 -10.91
CA PRO A 92 17.77 -11.93 -11.57
C PRO A 92 16.48 -11.17 -11.22
N GLN A 93 15.37 -11.89 -10.95
CA GLN A 93 14.10 -11.29 -10.56
C GLN A 93 14.17 -10.53 -9.22
N GLN A 94 15.15 -10.85 -8.36
CA GLN A 94 15.35 -10.21 -7.06
C GLN A 94 16.08 -8.85 -7.15
N SER A 95 16.57 -8.48 -8.34
CA SER A 95 17.12 -7.14 -8.59
C SER A 95 16.05 -6.04 -8.66
N ARG A 96 14.78 -6.44 -8.84
CA ARG A 96 13.65 -5.52 -8.93
C ARG A 96 13.32 -4.90 -7.57
N PRO A 97 12.82 -3.65 -7.52
CA PRO A 97 12.29 -3.08 -6.30
C PRO A 97 11.18 -3.95 -5.71
N LEU A 98 11.15 -4.02 -4.39
CA LEU A 98 10.16 -4.73 -3.59
C LEU A 98 9.42 -3.74 -2.68
N ALA A 99 8.24 -4.15 -2.23
CA ALA A 99 7.48 -3.45 -1.22
C ALA A 99 7.14 -4.40 -0.06
N TYR A 100 7.36 -3.96 1.18
CA TYR A 100 6.73 -4.56 2.36
C TYR A 100 5.38 -3.88 2.55
N VAL A 101 4.31 -4.68 2.52
CA VAL A 101 2.94 -4.21 2.60
C VAL A 101 2.19 -4.88 3.74
N GLU A 102 1.24 -4.16 4.32
CA GLU A 102 0.29 -4.70 5.29
C GLU A 102 -1.10 -4.76 4.65
N TRP A 103 -1.70 -5.95 4.70
CA TRP A 103 -2.93 -6.24 4.00
C TRP A 103 -4.17 -5.72 4.74
N PHE A 104 -5.14 -5.23 3.97
CA PHE A 104 -6.53 -5.18 4.42
C PHE A 104 -7.23 -6.51 4.12
N THR A 105 -8.40 -6.74 4.70
CA THR A 105 -9.24 -7.92 4.40
C THR A 105 -9.64 -7.95 2.92
N PRO A 106 -9.82 -9.14 2.32
CA PRO A 106 -10.41 -9.22 0.99
C PRO A 106 -11.77 -8.53 0.92
N PHE A 107 -12.12 -8.01 -0.26
CA PHE A 107 -13.44 -7.42 -0.50
C PHE A 107 -14.55 -8.47 -0.26
N ARG A 108 -15.61 -8.07 0.46
CA ARG A 108 -16.76 -8.95 0.73
C ARG A 108 -18.07 -8.22 0.51
N THR A 109 -18.41 -7.32 1.42
CA THR A 109 -19.68 -6.60 1.41
C THR A 109 -19.52 -5.27 0.70
N GLN A 110 -20.33 -5.09 -0.35
CA GLN A 110 -20.52 -3.80 -0.98
C GLN A 110 -21.69 -3.08 -0.31
N ASP A 111 -21.49 -1.82 0.03
CA ASP A 111 -22.54 -0.92 0.48
C ASP A 111 -23.46 -0.59 -0.70
N GLN A 112 -24.79 -0.76 -0.53
CA GLN A 112 -25.72 -0.58 -1.65
C GLN A 112 -25.89 0.88 -2.07
N ASP A 113 -25.77 1.81 -1.13
CA ASP A 113 -25.99 3.23 -1.41
C ASP A 113 -24.71 3.88 -1.95
N LEU A 114 -23.57 3.57 -1.33
CA LEU A 114 -22.28 4.16 -1.70
C LEU A 114 -21.55 3.37 -2.79
N GLN A 115 -21.95 2.13 -3.06
CA GLN A 115 -21.26 1.21 -3.98
C GLN A 115 -19.79 0.94 -3.60
N LEU A 116 -19.41 1.24 -2.35
CA LEU A 116 -18.07 1.03 -1.80
C LEU A 116 -17.96 -0.31 -1.07
N TYR A 117 -16.78 -0.90 -1.08
CA TYR A 117 -16.51 -2.11 -0.31
C TYR A 117 -16.00 -1.78 1.08
N SER A 118 -16.59 -2.41 2.10
CA SER A 118 -16.09 -2.33 3.47
C SER A 118 -14.91 -3.29 3.64
N ILE A 119 -13.79 -2.77 4.13
CA ILE A 119 -12.58 -3.53 4.46
C ILE A 119 -12.05 -3.12 5.83
N SER A 120 -11.30 -4.00 6.48
CA SER A 120 -10.59 -3.72 7.73
C SER A 120 -9.15 -4.20 7.66
N ARG A 121 -8.32 -3.90 8.67
CA ARG A 121 -6.96 -4.44 8.74
C ARG A 121 -7.00 -5.97 8.83
N SER A 122 -6.23 -6.65 7.97
CA SER A 122 -6.08 -8.09 8.07
C SER A 122 -5.07 -8.40 9.16
N MET A 123 -5.49 -9.16 10.17
CA MET A 123 -4.64 -9.58 11.28
C MET A 123 -4.42 -11.09 11.23
N ARG A 124 -3.22 -11.55 11.56
CA ARG A 124 -2.88 -12.96 11.76
C ARG A 124 -2.09 -13.09 13.07
N ASN A 125 -2.60 -13.87 14.02
CA ASN A 125 -2.00 -14.04 15.36
C ASN A 125 -1.69 -12.70 16.06
N GLN A 126 -2.66 -11.77 16.07
CA GLN A 126 -2.54 -10.43 16.67
C GLN A 126 -1.43 -9.54 16.06
N ARG A 127 -1.00 -9.82 14.84
CA ARG A 127 -0.06 -8.99 14.08
C ARG A 127 -0.65 -8.64 12.72
N PRO A 128 -0.27 -7.48 12.13
CA PRO A 128 -0.65 -7.17 10.76
C PRO A 128 -0.27 -8.32 9.82
N ASN A 129 -1.23 -8.77 9.03
CA ASN A 129 -0.95 -9.71 7.97
C ASN A 129 -0.15 -8.98 6.89
N ALA A 130 1.13 -9.30 6.77
CA ALA A 130 2.07 -8.57 5.95
C ALA A 130 2.82 -9.48 4.98
N GLN A 131 3.27 -8.91 3.87
CA GLN A 131 3.99 -9.63 2.84
C GLN A 131 5.01 -8.72 2.13
N VAL A 132 6.11 -9.31 1.67
CA VAL A 132 7.01 -8.67 0.70
C VAL A 132 6.54 -9.05 -0.70
N ILE A 133 6.25 -8.05 -1.54
CA ILE A 133 5.78 -8.22 -2.90
C ILE A 133 6.73 -7.56 -3.90
N PRO A 134 6.81 -8.04 -5.15
CA PRO A 134 7.38 -7.26 -6.25
C PRO A 134 6.63 -5.95 -6.41
N LEU A 135 7.34 -4.85 -6.64
CA LEU A 135 6.70 -3.55 -6.82
C LEU A 135 5.75 -3.53 -8.04
N ASP A 136 6.07 -4.35 -9.05
CA ASP A 136 5.26 -4.56 -10.26
C ASP A 136 3.86 -5.12 -9.96
N ASN A 137 3.63 -5.71 -8.78
CA ASN A 137 2.32 -6.20 -8.37
C ASN A 137 1.38 -5.07 -7.94
N ILE A 138 1.92 -3.89 -7.59
CA ILE A 138 1.10 -2.73 -7.29
C ILE A 138 0.43 -2.26 -8.58
N PHE A 139 -0.89 -2.31 -8.61
CA PHE A 139 -1.67 -1.90 -9.76
C PHE A 139 -1.82 -0.38 -9.84
N ARG A 140 -2.25 0.24 -8.73
CA ARG A 140 -2.43 1.68 -8.58
C ARG A 140 -2.61 2.06 -7.12
N GLY A 141 -2.49 3.34 -6.81
CA GLY A 141 -2.96 3.90 -5.54
C GLY A 141 -4.47 3.79 -5.39
N CYS A 142 -4.92 3.74 -4.15
CA CYS A 142 -6.33 3.84 -3.81
C CYS A 142 -6.50 4.74 -2.58
N HIS A 143 -7.72 5.20 -2.35
CA HIS A 143 -8.07 5.94 -1.15
C HIS A 143 -9.08 5.16 -0.34
N LEU A 144 -8.91 5.17 0.97
CA LEU A 144 -9.87 4.62 1.91
C LEU A 144 -10.60 5.78 2.58
N ILE A 145 -11.91 5.61 2.73
CA ILE A 145 -12.74 6.55 3.47
C ILE A 145 -13.18 5.82 4.74
N PRO A 146 -13.05 6.43 5.93
CA PRO A 146 -13.49 5.81 7.16
C PRO A 146 -15.00 5.56 7.13
N LYS A 147 -15.40 4.36 7.53
CA LYS A 147 -16.80 4.05 7.84
C LYS A 147 -17.06 4.42 9.30
N PHE A 148 -17.60 5.61 9.52
CA PHE A 148 -17.93 6.08 10.86
C PHE A 148 -19.09 5.27 11.44
N GLY A 149 -19.01 4.94 12.74
CA GLY A 149 -20.15 4.44 13.50
C GLY A 149 -21.01 5.59 14.03
N VAL A 150 -21.61 5.39 15.20
CA VAL A 150 -22.42 6.42 15.88
C VAL A 150 -21.60 7.65 16.27
N SER A 151 -20.30 7.48 16.51
CA SER A 151 -19.39 8.57 16.84
C SER A 151 -18.04 8.43 16.15
N VAL A 152 -17.40 9.58 15.91
CA VAL A 152 -16.02 9.65 15.40
C VAL A 152 -15.05 9.45 16.56
N ASN A 153 -14.02 8.62 16.36
CA ASN A 153 -12.94 8.53 17.33
C ASN A 153 -12.16 9.86 17.36
N LYS A 154 -12.26 10.59 18.46
CA LYS A 154 -11.63 11.92 18.64
C LYS A 154 -10.10 11.86 18.68
N GLU A 155 -9.51 10.68 18.86
CA GLU A 155 -8.07 10.48 18.84
C GLU A 155 -7.50 10.29 17.44
N TRP A 156 -8.36 10.23 16.41
CA TRP A 156 -7.92 10.11 15.03
C TRP A 156 -7.22 11.39 14.57
N SER A 157 -6.03 11.21 14.01
CA SER A 157 -5.24 12.20 13.31
C SER A 157 -4.97 11.71 11.89
N SER A 158 -4.51 12.60 11.02
CA SER A 158 -4.04 12.22 9.68
C SER A 158 -2.92 11.17 9.70
N SER A 159 -2.14 11.08 10.79
CA SER A 159 -1.04 10.13 10.96
C SER A 159 -1.47 8.76 11.48
N ASN A 160 -2.59 8.64 12.22
CA ASN A 160 -2.95 7.39 12.89
C ASN A 160 -4.29 6.78 12.42
N VAL A 161 -5.06 7.47 11.57
CA VAL A 161 -6.41 7.05 11.17
C VAL A 161 -6.46 5.68 10.50
N LEU A 162 -5.37 5.23 9.86
CA LEU A 162 -5.28 3.89 9.28
C LEU A 162 -4.81 2.82 10.28
N GLU A 163 -4.33 3.22 11.44
CA GLU A 163 -3.72 2.33 12.45
C GLU A 163 -4.65 2.09 13.66
N LYS A 164 -5.75 2.84 13.78
CA LYS A 164 -6.70 2.81 14.91
C LYS A 164 -8.10 2.41 14.49
#